data_AF-A0A496B4W5-F1
#
_entry.id   AF-A0A496B4W5-F1
#
_cell.length_a   1.000
_cell.length_b   1.000
_cell.length_c   1.000
_cell.angle_alpha   90.00
_cell.angle_beta   90.00
_cell.angle_gamma   90.00
#
_symmetry.space_group_name_H-M   'P 1'
#
loop_
_entity.id
_entity.type
_entity.pdbx_description
1 polymer ?
#
loop_
_entity_poly.entity_id
_entity_poly.type
_entity_poly.pdbx_seq_one_letter_code
_entity_poly.pdbx_strand_id
1 'polypeptide(L)' 'MKFIDLFAGCGGMTLGFQNAGFEPVAAFDNWKAACQVYRANFAHEIREI' A
#
# COMPACT_ATOMS: atom_id res chain seq x y z
N MET A 1 12.17 2.69 -9.20
CA MET A 1 11.87 1.24 -9.42
C MET A 1 10.43 1.00 -8.99
N LYS A 2 9.68 0.16 -9.72
CA LYS A 2 8.26 -0.10 -9.44
C LYS A 2 8.09 -1.34 -8.55
N PHE A 3 7.10 -1.34 -7.66
CA PHE A 3 6.82 -2.47 -6.77
C PHE A 3 5.34 -2.67 -6.46
N ILE A 4 5.00 -3.88 -6.03
CA ILE A 4 3.68 -4.27 -5.51
C ILE A 4 3.85 -4.59 -4.02
N ASP A 5 2.96 -4.07 -3.19
CA ASP A 5 2.93 -4.33 -1.75
C ASP A 5 1.90 -5.43 -1.43
N LEU A 6 2.38 -6.61 -1.01
CA LEU A 6 1.52 -7.74 -0.63
C LEU A 6 1.47 -7.83 0.89
N PHE A 7 0.28 -8.08 1.45
CA PHE A 7 0.04 -7.99 2.90
C PHE A 7 0.33 -6.58 3.41
N ALA A 8 -0.16 -5.59 2.66
CA ALA A 8 0.23 -4.19 2.78
C ALA A 8 -0.18 -3.54 4.12
N GLY A 9 -1.11 -4.14 4.85
CA GLY A 9 -1.65 -3.61 6.09
C GLY A 9 -2.11 -2.16 5.93
N CYS A 10 -1.73 -1.30 6.88
CA CYS A 10 -1.99 0.13 6.80
C CYS A 10 -0.94 0.91 5.99
N GLY A 11 0.03 0.23 5.37
CA GLY A 11 0.97 0.82 4.39
C GLY A 11 2.32 1.27 4.93
N GLY A 12 2.80 0.68 6.02
CA GLY A 12 4.14 1.01 6.57
C GLY A 12 5.28 0.75 5.57
N MET A 13 5.25 -0.39 4.87
CA MET A 13 6.25 -0.75 3.85
C MET A 13 6.15 0.17 2.64
N THR A 14 4.93 0.40 2.12
CA THR A 14 4.67 1.37 1.05
C THR A 14 5.26 2.75 1.35
N LEU A 15 5.01 3.32 2.53
CA LEU A 15 5.52 4.63 2.92
C LEU A 15 7.05 4.65 2.93
N GLY A 16 7.67 3.62 3.51
CA GLY A 16 9.13 3.48 3.54
C GLY A 16 9.74 3.43 2.14
N PHE A 17 9.15 2.66 1.22
CA PHE A 17 9.61 2.56 -0.15
C PHE A 17 9.41 3.84 -0.96
N GLN A 18 8.28 4.53 -0.79
CA GLN A 18 8.08 5.85 -1.40
C GLN A 18 9.14 6.86 -0.93
N ASN A 19 9.42 6.90 0.38
CA ASN A 19 10.47 7.76 0.94
C ASN A 19 11.87 7.42 0.39
N ALA A 20 12.09 6.17 -0.02
CA ALA A 20 13.33 5.71 -0.66
C ALA A 20 13.35 5.91 -2.19
N GLY A 21 12.33 6.54 -2.79
CA GLY A 21 12.27 6.82 -4.24
C GLY A 21 11.72 5.68 -5.10
N PHE A 22 11.04 4.71 -4.50
CA PHE A 22 10.32 3.66 -5.23
C PHE A 22 8.87 4.09 -5.52
N GLU A 23 8.32 3.53 -6.59
CA GLU A 23 6.96 3.86 -7.06
C GLU A 23 6.04 2.65 -6.84
N PRO A 24 5.09 2.73 -5.88
CA PRO A 24 4.10 1.67 -5.71
C PRO A 24 3.13 1.67 -6.88
N VAL A 25 2.83 0.49 -7.43
CA VAL A 25 1.84 0.35 -8.51
C VAL A 25 0.54 -0.31 -8.07
N ALA A 26 0.57 -1.14 -7.03
CA ALA A 26 -0.61 -1.76 -6.44
C ALA A 26 -0.30 -2.26 -5.03
N ALA A 27 -1.32 -2.34 -4.19
CA ALA A 27 -1.25 -2.99 -2.89
C ALA A 27 -2.39 -4.00 -2.69
N PHE A 28 -2.17 -5.01 -1.86
CA PHE A 28 -3.14 -6.06 -1.57
C PHE A 28 -3.12 -6.40 -0.09
N ASP A 29 -4.31 -6.48 0.52
CA ASP A 29 -4.49 -6.95 1.88
C ASP A 29 -5.91 -7.51 2.06
N ASN A 30 -6.14 -8.39 3.03
CA ASN A 30 -7.47 -8.96 3.30
C ASN A 30 -8.20 -8.29 4.47
N TRP A 31 -7.52 -7.40 5.20
CA TRP A 31 -8.08 -6.76 6.36
C TRP A 31 -8.69 -5.40 5.99
N LYS A 32 -10.02 -5.39 5.89
CA LYS A 32 -10.81 -4.19 5.55
C LYS A 32 -10.42 -2.93 6.32
N ALA A 33 -10.21 -3.03 7.63
CA ALA A 33 -9.85 -1.87 8.44
C ALA A 33 -8.47 -1.30 8.05
N ALA A 34 -7.49 -2.18 7.79
CA ALA A 34 -6.18 -1.77 7.31
C ALA A 34 -6.27 -1.15 5.92
N CYS A 35 -7.06 -1.74 5.01
CA CYS A 35 -7.30 -1.19 3.68
C CYS A 35 -7.95 0.20 3.71
N GLN A 36 -8.86 0.46 4.65
CA GLN A 36 -9.46 1.80 4.82
C GLN A 36 -8.42 2.84 5.24
N VAL A 37 -7.56 2.51 6.19
CA VAL A 37 -6.45 3.40 6.61
C VAL A 37 -5.50 3.62 5.44
N TYR A 38 -5.14 2.56 4.71
CA TYR A 38 -4.27 2.66 3.55
C TYR A 38 -4.85 3.60 2.48
N ARG A 39 -6.13 3.44 2.10
CA ARG A 39 -6.83 4.29 1.13
C ARG A 39 -6.87 5.77 1.54
N ALA A 40 -6.85 6.07 2.84
CA ALA A 40 -6.83 7.44 3.33
C ALA A 40 -5.46 8.12 3.20
N ASN A 41 -4.37 7.37 3.01
CA ASN A 41 -3.00 7.89 3.05
C ASN A 41 -2.25 7.80 1.70
N PHE A 42 -2.68 6.94 0.78
CA PHE A 42 -1.99 6.70 -0.50
C PHE A 42 -2.89 6.95 -1.70
N ALA A 43 -2.31 7.47 -2.78
CA ALA A 43 -3.05 7.83 -3.99
C ALA A 43 -3.29 6.66 -4.96
N HIS A 44 -2.49 5.60 -4.88
CA HIS A 44 -2.65 4.41 -5.71
C HIS A 44 -3.60 3.39 -5.09
N GLU A 45 -4.08 2.45 -5.90
CA GLU A 45 -5.10 1.48 -5.51
C GLU A 45 -4.54 0.43 -4.52
N ILE A 46 -5.30 0.15 -3.46
CA ILE A 46 -5.20 -1.08 -2.66
C ILE A 46 -6.45 -1.94 -2.85
N ARG A 47 -6.24 -3.21 -3.20
CA ARG A 47 -7.30 -4.21 -3.35
C ARG A 47 -7.48 -4.98 -2.06
N GLU A 48 -8.74 -5.04 -1.61
CA GLU A 48 -9.18 -5.88 -0.50
C GLU A 48 -9.52 -7.26 -1.07
N ILE A 49 -8.79 -8.31 -0.68
CA ILE A 49 -8.90 -9.67 -1.23
C ILE A 49 -9.17 -10.75 -0.19
#